data_AF-A0A7X9HVE4-F1
#
_entry.id   AF-A0A7X9HVE4-F1
#
_cell.length_a   1.000
_cell.length_b   1.000
_cell.length_c   1.000
_cell.angle_alpha   90.00
_cell.angle_beta   90.00
_cell.angle_gamma   90.00
#
_symmetry.space_group_name_H-M   'P 1'
#
loop_
_entity.id
_entity.type
_entity.pdbx_description
1 polymer ?
#
loop_
_entity_poly.entity_id
_entity_poly.type
_entity_poly.pdbx_seq_one_letter_code
_entity_poly.pdbx_strand_id
1 'polypeptide(L)'
;MLNKSVLELIYDAASIQRWNDHIRPNKGFTELDKQSHKMLFAYVLSKIEESDRNVKVNWRHLIEGGIFEFFHRIVLTDIKPPIFHMLMAKKGELLNEWVLDRLK
;
A
#
# COMPACT_ATOMS: atom_id res chain seq x y z
N MET A 1 -18.07 7.17 -3.52
CA MET A 1 -18.39 7.02 -2.08
C MET A 1 -17.65 5.79 -1.57
N LEU A 2 -17.08 5.85 -0.36
CA LEU A 2 -16.64 4.66 0.35
C LEU A 2 -17.87 3.78 0.63
N ASN A 3 -17.89 2.57 0.08
CA ASN A 3 -18.94 1.59 0.35
C ASN A 3 -18.48 0.61 1.44
N LYS A 4 -19.41 -0.20 1.94
CA LYS A 4 -19.13 -1.19 3.00
C LYS A 4 -17.98 -2.13 2.59
N SER A 5 -17.98 -2.64 1.36
CA SER A 5 -16.97 -3.57 0.85
C SER A 5 -15.55 -3.01 0.93
N VAL A 6 -15.37 -1.74 0.55
CA VAL A 6 -14.05 -1.07 0.61
C VAL A 6 -13.61 -0.86 2.07
N LEU A 7 -14.54 -0.57 2.98
CA LEU A 7 -14.21 -0.44 4.40
C LEU A 7 -13.82 -1.78 5.02
N GLU A 8 -14.51 -2.87 4.67
CA GLU A 8 -14.17 -4.23 5.09
C GLU A 8 -12.78 -4.62 4.55
N LEU A 9 -12.48 -4.30 3.29
CA LEU A 9 -11.16 -4.53 2.72
C LEU A 9 -10.06 -3.79 3.49
N ILE A 10 -10.26 -2.51 3.82
CA ILE A 10 -9.28 -1.76 4.62
C ILE A 10 -9.14 -2.38 6.01
N TYR A 11 -10.23 -2.85 6.61
CA TYR A 11 -10.22 -3.51 7.90
C TYR A 11 -9.43 -4.84 7.86
N ASP A 12 -9.55 -5.63 6.78
CA ASP A 12 -8.79 -6.87 6.61
C ASP A 12 -7.28 -6.63 6.66
N ALA A 13 -6.80 -5.47 6.21
CA ALA A 13 -5.39 -5.10 6.29
C ALA A 13 -4.83 -5.09 7.73
N ALA A 14 -5.68 -4.83 8.73
CA ALA A 14 -5.30 -4.88 10.14
C ALA A 14 -5.13 -6.33 10.66
N SER A 15 -5.57 -7.33 9.90
CA SER A 15 -5.42 -8.75 10.22
C SER A 15 -4.24 -9.42 9.48
N ILE A 16 -3.85 -8.88 8.31
CA ILE A 16 -2.75 -9.42 7.49
C ILE A 16 -1.41 -9.21 8.20
N GLN A 17 -0.82 -10.30 8.71
CA GLN A 17 0.48 -10.27 9.36
C GLN A 17 1.62 -10.19 8.34
N ARG A 18 2.64 -9.40 8.66
CA ARG A 18 3.88 -9.22 7.89
C ARG A 18 5.08 -9.71 8.69
N TRP A 19 6.19 -9.87 7.95
CA TRP A 19 7.44 -10.41 8.46
C TRP A 19 7.26 -11.80 9.07
N ASN A 20 6.42 -12.62 8.43
CA ASN A 20 6.20 -14.02 8.84
C ASN A 20 7.48 -14.85 8.72
N ASP A 21 8.42 -14.43 7.88
CA ASP A 21 9.71 -15.07 7.63
C ASP A 21 10.91 -14.39 8.33
N HIS A 22 10.66 -13.38 9.18
CA HIS A 22 11.71 -12.62 9.89
C HIS A 22 11.40 -12.54 11.40
N ILE A 23 12.41 -12.18 12.20
CA ILE A 23 12.19 -11.84 13.62
C ILE A 23 11.30 -10.60 13.68
N ARG A 24 10.20 -10.68 14.44
CA ARG A 24 9.23 -9.59 14.60
C ARG A 24 8.83 -9.40 16.07
N PRO A 25 8.31 -8.22 16.45
CA PRO A 25 7.78 -8.00 17.79
C PRO A 25 6.71 -9.03 18.16
N ASN A 26 6.57 -9.37 19.45
CA ASN A 26 5.59 -10.37 19.93
C ASN A 26 4.14 -10.04 19.54
N LYS A 27 3.81 -8.76 19.35
CA LYS A 27 2.49 -8.31 18.91
C LYS A 27 2.24 -8.42 17.39
N GLY A 28 3.26 -8.82 16.63
CA GLY A 28 3.20 -8.85 15.17
C GLY A 28 3.40 -7.47 14.53
N PHE A 29 3.24 -7.42 13.21
CA PHE A 29 3.27 -6.20 12.40
C PHE A 29 2.28 -6.41 11.26
N THR A 30 1.31 -5.51 11.09
CA THR A 30 0.24 -5.71 10.11
C THR A 30 0.57 -5.03 8.77
N GLU A 31 -0.20 -5.36 7.73
CA GLU A 31 -0.12 -4.62 6.47
C GLU A 31 -0.56 -3.16 6.65
N LEU A 32 -1.58 -2.92 7.47
CA LEU A 32 -2.02 -1.56 7.80
C LEU A 32 -0.89 -0.75 8.45
N ASP A 33 -0.17 -1.32 9.41
CA ASP A 33 0.97 -0.67 10.06
C ASP A 33 2.06 -0.31 9.05
N LYS A 34 2.39 -1.27 8.16
CA LYS A 34 3.41 -1.11 7.13
C LYS A 34 3.08 0.03 6.18
N GLN A 35 1.85 0.08 5.68
CA GLN A 35 1.43 1.09 4.70
C GLN A 35 1.27 2.46 5.35
N SER A 36 0.79 2.52 6.60
CA SER A 36 0.74 3.75 7.38
C SER A 36 2.13 4.36 7.57
N HIS A 37 3.12 3.52 7.92
CA HIS A 37 4.51 3.97 8.06
C HIS A 37 5.10 4.49 6.73
N LYS A 38 4.80 3.80 5.63
CA LYS A 38 5.24 4.22 4.29
C LYS A 38 4.68 5.59 3.93
N MET A 39 3.39 5.83 4.20
CA MET A 39 2.75 7.12 3.95
C MET A 39 3.31 8.24 4.84
N LEU A 40 3.63 7.94 6.10
CA LEU A 40 4.31 8.88 6.99
C LEU A 40 5.68 9.30 6.41
N PHE A 41 6.49 8.34 5.95
CA PHE A 41 7.77 8.66 5.31
C PHE A 41 7.58 9.48 4.04
N ALA A 42 6.63 9.11 3.19
CA ALA A 42 6.32 9.87 1.97
C ALA A 42 5.94 11.32 2.29
N TYR A 43 5.14 11.55 3.34
CA TYR A 43 4.78 12.88 3.82
C TYR A 43 6.01 13.66 4.29
N VAL A 44 6.81 13.11 5.21
CA VAL A 44 7.99 13.79 5.77
C VAL A 44 8.99 14.14 4.68
N LEU A 45 9.31 13.19 3.80
CA LEU A 45 10.23 13.43 2.68
C LEU A 45 9.69 14.51 1.73
N SER A 46 8.40 14.46 1.41
CA SER A 46 7.78 15.47 0.54
C SER A 46 7.83 16.87 1.16
N LYS A 47 7.63 17.00 2.48
CA LYS A 47 7.76 18.29 3.18
C LYS A 47 9.19 18.84 3.15
N ILE A 48 10.19 17.98 3.29
CA ILE A 48 11.62 18.34 3.19
C ILE A 48 11.97 18.79 1.77
N GLU A 49 11.49 18.08 0.75
CA GLU A 49 11.74 18.45 -0.64
C GLU A 49 11.05 19.77 -1.04
N GLU A 50 9.86 20.04 -0.49
CA GLU A 50 9.20 21.35 -0.62
C GLU A 50 10.01 22.46 0.06
N SER A 51 10.57 22.23 1.26
CA SER A 51 11.30 23.26 2.02
C SER A 51 12.71 23.52 1.50
N ASP A 52 13.48 22.46 1.25
CA ASP A 52 14.93 22.56 1.05
C ASP A 52 15.29 22.68 -0.43
N ARG A 53 14.41 22.16 -1.31
CA ARG A 53 14.66 22.11 -2.76
C ARG A 53 13.60 22.83 -3.59
N ASN A 54 12.60 23.43 -2.94
CA ASN A 54 11.50 24.15 -3.59
C ASN A 54 10.77 23.29 -4.65
N VAL A 55 10.69 21.98 -4.42
CA VAL A 55 9.98 21.04 -5.30
C VAL A 55 8.48 21.18 -5.08
N LYS A 56 7.70 21.25 -6.16
CA LYS A 56 6.24 21.25 -6.07
C LYS A 56 5.70 19.82 -6.03
N VAL A 57 5.24 19.37 -4.86
CA VAL A 57 4.67 18.03 -4.69
C VAL A 57 3.20 18.03 -5.09
N ASN A 58 2.81 17.05 -5.92
CA ASN A 58 1.41 16.77 -6.17
C ASN A 58 0.87 15.81 -5.09
N TRP A 59 0.37 16.39 -4.00
CA TRP A 59 -0.17 15.65 -2.86
C TRP A 59 -1.33 14.72 -3.22
N ARG A 60 -2.17 15.10 -4.19
CA ARG A 60 -3.27 14.25 -4.65
C ARG A 60 -2.73 12.97 -5.25
N HIS A 61 -1.80 13.05 -6.19
CA HIS A 61 -1.21 11.87 -6.82
C HIS A 61 -0.45 11.01 -5.80
N LEU A 62 0.23 11.63 -4.84
CA LEU A 62 0.93 10.88 -3.79
C LEU A 62 -0.04 10.10 -2.89
N ILE A 63 -1.14 10.73 -2.47
CA ILE A 63 -2.17 10.09 -1.64
C ILE A 63 -2.91 9.00 -2.42
N GLU A 64 -3.38 9.31 -3.63
CA GLU A 64 -4.09 8.35 -4.49
C GLU A 64 -3.18 7.17 -4.83
N GLY A 65 -1.92 7.42 -5.21
CA GLY A 65 -0.94 6.38 -5.49
C GLY A 65 -0.67 5.48 -4.27
N GLY A 66 -0.56 6.07 -3.07
CA GLY A 66 -0.42 5.31 -1.83
C GLY A 66 -1.63 4.41 -1.53
N ILE A 67 -2.85 4.93 -1.73
CA ILE A 67 -4.09 4.17 -1.52
C ILE A 67 -4.21 3.02 -2.54
N PHE A 68 -3.93 3.27 -3.82
CA PHE A 68 -4.02 2.20 -4.83
C PHE A 68 -2.94 1.13 -4.64
N GLU A 69 -1.72 1.52 -4.25
CA GLU A 69 -0.71 0.53 -3.86
C GLU A 69 -1.18 -0.29 -2.66
N PHE A 70 -1.78 0.35 -1.65
CA PHE A 70 -2.32 -0.33 -0.48
C PHE A 70 -3.40 -1.34 -0.87
N PHE A 71 -4.35 -0.98 -1.73
CA PHE A 71 -5.37 -1.91 -2.22
C PHE A 71 -4.76 -3.12 -2.92
N HIS A 72 -3.77 -2.92 -3.80
CA HIS A 72 -3.04 -4.04 -4.39
C HIS A 72 -2.48 -4.99 -3.32
N ARG A 73 -1.91 -4.46 -2.23
CA ARG A 73 -1.31 -5.27 -1.18
C ARG A 73 -2.33 -6.01 -0.32
N ILE A 74 -3.51 -5.43 -0.08
CA ILE A 74 -4.56 -6.13 0.65
C ILE A 74 -5.11 -7.27 -0.21
N VAL A 75 -5.52 -6.96 -1.44
CA VAL A 75 -6.16 -7.93 -2.33
C VAL A 75 -5.19 -9.08 -2.68
N LEU A 76 -3.90 -8.78 -2.84
CA LEU A 76 -2.87 -9.80 -3.11
C LEU A 76 -2.32 -10.47 -1.86
N THR A 77 -2.70 -10.03 -0.65
CA THR A 77 -2.31 -10.64 0.63
C THR A 77 -0.79 -10.66 0.87
N ASP A 78 -0.26 -11.69 1.55
CA ASP A 78 1.16 -11.80 1.92
C ASP A 78 2.07 -12.29 0.78
N ILE A 79 1.99 -11.65 -0.39
CA ILE A 79 2.96 -11.89 -1.47
C ILE A 79 4.28 -11.20 -1.13
N LYS A 80 5.38 -11.96 -1.23
CA LYS A 80 6.74 -11.43 -1.06
C LYS A 80 7.04 -10.36 -2.11
N PRO A 81 7.77 -9.27 -1.76
CA PRO A 81 8.05 -8.18 -2.69
C PRO A 81 8.64 -8.62 -4.05
N PRO A 82 9.62 -9.54 -4.14
CA PRO A 82 10.19 -9.95 -5.44
C PRO A 82 9.13 -10.55 -6.39
N ILE A 83 8.22 -11.36 -5.85
CA ILE A 83 7.15 -11.98 -6.64
C ILE A 83 6.15 -10.93 -7.10
N PHE A 84 5.77 -10.00 -6.22
CA PHE A 84 4.90 -8.88 -6.60
C PHE A 84 5.51 -8.06 -7.75
N HIS A 85 6.79 -7.70 -7.66
CA HIS A 85 7.46 -6.93 -8.71
C HIS A 85 7.55 -7.71 -10.03
N MET A 86 7.80 -9.02 -9.96
CA MET A 86 7.76 -9.87 -11.15
C MET A 86 6.36 -9.93 -11.79
N LEU A 87 5.30 -10.03 -10.99
CA LEU A 87 3.92 -10.03 -11.47
C LEU A 87 3.56 -8.71 -12.14
N MET A 88 3.89 -7.58 -11.51
CA MET A 88 3.68 -6.25 -12.10
C MET A 88 4.44 -6.09 -13.42
N ALA A 89 5.69 -6.56 -13.50
CA ALA A 89 6.50 -6.45 -14.70
C ALA A 89 5.98 -7.31 -15.87
N LYS A 90 5.44 -8.51 -15.59
CA LYS A 90 5.00 -9.44 -16.64
C LYS A 90 3.53 -9.31 -17.02
N LYS A 91 2.68 -8.96 -16.05
CA LYS A 91 1.21 -9.04 -16.13
C LYS A 91 0.52 -7.90 -15.36
N GLY A 92 1.16 -6.73 -15.27
CA GLY A 92 0.68 -5.60 -14.48
C GLY A 92 -0.72 -5.13 -14.84
N GLU A 93 -1.07 -5.02 -16.12
CA GLU A 93 -2.40 -4.60 -16.55
C GLU A 93 -3.50 -5.56 -16.08
N LEU A 94 -3.31 -6.86 -16.29
CA LEU A 94 -4.22 -7.90 -15.80
C LEU A 94 -4.36 -7.88 -14.27
N LEU A 95 -3.26 -7.62 -13.57
CA LEU A 95 -3.25 -7.53 -12.12
C LEU A 95 -4.03 -6.29 -11.64
N ASN A 96 -3.88 -5.15 -12.32
CA ASN A 96 -4.62 -3.92 -12.02
C ASN A 96 -6.12 -4.11 -12.27
N GLU A 97 -6.50 -4.69 -13.40
CA GLU A 97 -7.89 -5.01 -13.73
C GLU A 97 -8.51 -5.93 -12.68
N TRP A 98 -7.79 -6.96 -12.27
CA TRP A 98 -8.24 -7.88 -11.23
C TRP A 98 -8.42 -7.18 -9.89
N VAL A 99 -7.49 -6.33 -9.45
CA VAL A 99 -7.65 -5.56 -8.22
C VAL A 99 -8.86 -4.63 -8.31
N LEU A 100 -9.03 -3.92 -9.42
CA LEU A 100 -10.17 -3.04 -9.63
C LEU A 100 -11.51 -3.79 -9.60
N ASP A 101 -11.55 -5.01 -10.12
CA ASP A 101 -12.75 -5.86 -10.07
C ASP A 101 -13.11 -6.26 -8.63
N ARG A 102 -12.11 -6.49 -7.77
CA ARG A 102 -12.32 -6.77 -6.33
C ARG A 102 -12.75 -5.56 -5.51
N LEU A 103 -12.60 -4.35 -6.04
CA LEU A 103 -12.98 -3.09 -5.38
C LEU A 103 -14.41 -2.62 -5.70
N LYS A 104 -15.09 -3.25 -6.67
CA LYS A 104 -16.47 -2.95 -7.04
C LYS A 104 -17.46 -3.53 -6.02
#